data_AF-A0A428MLZ4-F1
#
_entry.id   AF-A0A428MLZ4-F1
#
_cell.length_a   1.000
_cell.length_b   1.000
_cell.length_c   1.000
_cell.angle_alpha   90.00
_cell.angle_beta   90.00
_cell.angle_gamma   90.00
#
_symmetry.space_group_name_H-M   'P 1'
#
loop_
_entity.id
_entity.type
_entity.pdbx_description
1 polymer ?
#
loop_
_entity_poly.entity_id
_entity_poly.type
_entity_poly.pdbx_seq_one_letter_code
_entity_poly.pdbx_strand_id
1 'polypeptide(L)'
;MERFCDELRLERERRNISIDEICAVTKVAPRHLHALEAGEYRELPGGVFRKGIVRSYLKVLELDEVPWIERFEASLRESGEYEPDSEDWAEFAENVRRNRGGTAFIIDPRWMGIAMMVITLVVLGWSVWKFVLHGRLL
;
A
#
# COMPACT_ATOMS: atom_id res chain seq x y z
N MET A 1 7.76 22.69 -18.63
CA MET A 1 7.83 21.22 -18.50
C MET A 1 7.67 20.95 -17.01
N GLU A 2 6.50 20.53 -16.55
CA GLU A 2 6.37 20.07 -15.16
C GLU A 2 7.23 18.81 -15.00
N ARG A 3 8.04 18.76 -13.94
CA ARG A 3 8.88 17.60 -13.66
C ARG A 3 8.00 16.53 -13.02
N PHE A 4 8.19 15.27 -13.42
CA PHE A 4 7.49 14.09 -12.89
C PHE A 4 7.32 14.12 -11.35
N CYS A 5 8.37 14.53 -10.63
CA CYS A 5 8.39 14.62 -9.17
C CYS A 5 7.39 15.63 -8.60
N ASP A 6 7.27 16.80 -9.23
CA ASP A 6 6.36 17.86 -8.80
C ASP A 6 4.90 17.40 -8.94
N GLU A 7 4.58 16.74 -10.06
CA GLU A 7 3.24 16.18 -10.28
C GLU A 7 2.93 15.03 -9.32
N LEU A 8 3.89 14.14 -9.07
CA LEU A 8 3.72 13.04 -8.12
C LEU A 8 3.39 13.58 -6.72
N ARG A 9 4.14 14.59 -6.27
CA ARG A 9 3.90 15.30 -5.02
C ARG A 9 2.53 15.98 -4.99
N LEU A 10 2.16 16.67 -6.06
CA LEU A 10 0.85 17.33 -6.17
C LEU A 10 -0.30 16.34 -6.04
N GLU A 11 -0.21 15.17 -6.70
CA GLU A 11 -1.22 14.12 -6.60
C GLU A 11 -1.33 13.54 -5.19
N ARG A 12 -0.22 13.43 -4.46
CA ARG A 12 -0.25 13.07 -3.03
C ARG A 12 -0.93 14.15 -2.19
N GLU A 13 -0.53 15.40 -2.35
CA GLU A 13 -1.07 16.53 -1.58
C GLU A 13 -2.57 16.72 -1.84
N ARG A 14 -3.02 16.55 -3.09
CA ARG A 14 -4.46 16.57 -3.45
C ARG A 14 -5.30 15.53 -2.72
N ARG A 15 -4.71 14.39 -2.37
CA ARG A 15 -5.36 13.31 -1.62
C ARG A 15 -5.22 13.48 -0.11
N ASN A 16 -4.54 14.52 0.36
CA ASN A 16 -4.18 14.74 1.77
C ASN A 16 -3.44 13.55 2.40
N ILE A 17 -2.62 12.86 1.61
CA ILE A 17 -1.80 11.75 2.10
C ILE A 17 -0.42 12.29 2.51
N SER A 18 0.04 11.96 3.70
CA SER A 18 1.38 12.30 4.20
C SER A 18 2.44 11.31 3.73
N ILE A 19 3.70 11.73 3.71
CA ILE A 19 4.83 10.82 3.47
C ILE A 19 4.85 9.69 4.51
N ASP A 20 4.56 10.01 5.77
CA ASP A 20 4.55 9.03 6.86
C ASP A 20 3.50 7.92 6.65
N GLU A 21 2.32 8.26 6.12
CA GLU A 21 1.29 7.27 5.76
C GLU A 21 1.77 6.36 4.64
N ILE A 22 2.40 6.90 3.59
CA ILE A 22 2.97 6.08 2.50
C ILE A 22 4.08 5.18 3.06
N CYS A 23 4.95 5.69 3.93
CA CYS A 23 5.99 4.90 4.60
C CYS A 23 5.40 3.77 5.45
N ALA A 24 4.33 4.04 6.20
CA ALA A 24 3.68 3.06 7.05
C ALA A 24 3.16 1.86 6.24
N VAL A 25 2.59 2.11 5.07
CA VAL A 25 2.03 1.10 4.16
C VAL A 25 3.12 0.40 3.34
N THR A 26 4.02 1.15 2.72
CA THR A 26 4.98 0.61 1.73
C THR A 26 6.26 0.05 2.35
N LYS A 27 6.57 0.42 3.60
CA LYS A 27 7.84 0.19 4.28
C LYS A 27 9.05 0.82 3.58
N VAL A 28 8.82 1.77 2.67
CA VAL A 28 9.90 2.57 2.10
C VAL A 28 10.33 3.61 3.13
N ALA A 29 11.65 3.78 3.29
CA ALA A 29 12.19 4.77 4.22
C ALA A 29 11.79 6.21 3.80
N PRO A 30 11.39 7.09 4.73
CA PRO A 30 10.96 8.47 4.43
C PRO A 30 11.96 9.23 3.56
N ARG A 31 13.27 9.04 3.81
CA ARG A 31 14.34 9.67 3.04
C ARG A 31 14.19 9.44 1.52
N HIS A 32 13.81 8.24 1.10
CA HIS A 32 13.70 7.90 -0.32
C HIS A 32 12.45 8.51 -0.94
N LEU A 33 11.36 8.63 -0.19
CA LEU A 33 10.14 9.28 -0.69
C LEU A 33 10.34 10.79 -0.82
N HIS A 34 11.04 11.41 0.13
CA HIS A 34 11.45 12.81 0.02
C HIS A 34 12.39 13.03 -1.17
N ALA A 35 13.42 12.20 -1.33
CA ALA A 35 14.32 12.28 -2.48
C ALA A 35 13.59 12.11 -3.82
N LEU A 36 12.61 11.19 -3.87
CA LEU A 36 11.77 10.99 -5.06
C LEU A 36 10.99 12.25 -5.41
N GLU A 37 10.34 12.90 -4.43
CA GLU A 37 9.59 14.15 -4.66
C GLU A 37 10.51 15.35 -4.93
N ALA A 38 11.76 15.31 -4.46
CA ALA A 38 12.77 16.34 -4.74
C ALA A 38 13.48 16.15 -6.09
N GLY A 39 13.29 15.00 -6.76
CA GLY A 39 14.02 14.65 -7.99
C GLY A 39 15.49 14.28 -7.76
N GLU A 40 15.85 13.92 -6.54
CA GLU A 40 17.21 13.52 -6.14
C GLU A 40 17.40 12.01 -6.37
N TYR A 41 17.37 11.59 -7.63
CA TYR A 41 17.39 10.17 -8.02
C TYR A 41 18.67 9.42 -7.57
N ARG A 42 19.77 10.14 -7.29
CA ARG A 42 21.02 9.57 -6.74
C ARG A 42 20.86 9.06 -5.33
N GLU A 43 19.95 9.65 -4.55
CA GLU A 43 19.67 9.22 -3.18
C GLU A 43 18.70 8.03 -3.12
N LEU A 44 18.06 7.71 -4.24
CA LEU A 44 17.26 6.50 -4.35
C LEU A 44 18.17 5.27 -4.44
N PRO A 45 17.77 4.14 -3.85
CA PRO A 45 18.44 2.87 -4.08
C PRO A 45 18.43 2.56 -5.59
N GLY A 46 19.61 2.32 -6.17
CA GLY A 46 19.78 2.06 -7.61
C GLY A 46 19.11 0.78 -8.12
N GLY A 47 19.23 0.51 -9.42
CA GLY A 47 18.57 -0.64 -10.08
C GLY A 47 17.04 -0.58 -10.01
N VAL A 48 16.34 -1.73 -9.92
CA VAL A 48 14.85 -1.71 -9.88
C VAL A 48 14.27 -1.08 -8.64
N PHE A 49 15.04 -0.95 -7.56
CA PHE A 49 14.46 -0.49 -6.32
C PHE A 49 13.84 0.89 -6.50
N ARG A 50 14.40 1.71 -7.40
CA ARG A 50 13.77 2.95 -7.89
C ARG A 50 12.34 2.72 -8.40
N LYS A 51 12.15 1.84 -9.40
CA LYS A 51 10.82 1.54 -9.97
C LYS A 51 9.90 0.93 -8.92
N GLY A 52 10.40 0.05 -8.06
CA GLY A 52 9.63 -0.58 -6.99
C GLY A 52 9.11 0.42 -5.95
N ILE A 53 9.92 1.43 -5.62
CA ILE A 53 9.52 2.55 -4.76
C ILE A 53 8.42 3.36 -5.44
N VAL A 54 8.59 3.73 -6.70
CA VAL A 54 7.57 4.50 -7.46
C VAL A 54 6.26 3.71 -7.56
N ARG A 55 6.28 2.43 -7.96
CA ARG A 55 5.07 1.59 -8.01
C ARG A 55 4.36 1.49 -6.66
N SER A 56 5.13 1.30 -5.59
CA SER A 56 4.56 1.22 -4.23
C SER A 56 3.88 2.53 -3.83
N TYR A 57 4.47 3.67 -4.21
CA TYR A 57 3.90 5.00 -3.98
C TYR A 57 2.60 5.21 -4.78
N LEU A 58 2.63 4.93 -6.10
CA LEU A 58 1.47 5.05 -6.99
C LEU A 58 0.29 4.20 -6.53
N LYS A 59 0.59 2.99 -6.04
CA LYS A 59 -0.43 2.09 -5.48
C LYS A 59 -1.14 2.67 -4.25
N VAL A 60 -0.43 3.40 -3.39
CA VAL A 60 -1.06 4.08 -2.24
C VAL A 60 -1.93 5.25 -2.70
N LEU A 61 -1.55 5.91 -3.80
CA LEU A 61 -2.34 7.00 -4.39
C LEU A 61 -3.47 6.52 -5.31
N GLU A 62 -3.59 5.21 -5.54
CA GLU A 62 -4.54 4.61 -6.48
C GLU A 62 -4.41 5.19 -7.92
N LEU A 63 -3.17 5.44 -8.35
CA LEU A 63 -2.85 5.91 -9.69
C LEU A 63 -2.53 4.75 -10.63
N ASP A 64 -2.83 4.92 -11.92
CA ASP A 64 -2.47 3.93 -12.95
C ASP A 64 -0.94 3.83 -13.10
N GLU A 65 -0.38 2.64 -12.88
CA GLU A 65 1.08 2.48 -12.81
C GLU A 65 1.76 2.68 -14.16
N VAL A 66 1.14 2.24 -15.26
CA VAL A 66 1.78 2.20 -16.59
C VAL A 66 2.24 3.58 -17.06
N PRO A 67 1.35 4.58 -17.20
CA PRO A 67 1.75 5.90 -17.70
C PRO A 67 2.72 6.61 -16.75
N TRP A 68 2.61 6.40 -15.45
CA TRP A 68 3.50 7.04 -14.48
C TRP A 68 4.90 6.44 -14.48
N ILE A 69 5.03 5.12 -14.63
CA ILE A 69 6.33 4.46 -14.71
C ILE A 69 7.05 4.81 -16.01
N GLU A 70 6.36 4.91 -17.14
CA GLU A 70 6.95 5.37 -18.40
C GLU A 70 7.54 6.79 -18.26
N ARG A 71 6.80 7.69 -17.62
CA ARG A 71 7.26 9.06 -17.35
C ARG A 71 8.42 9.11 -16.37
N PHE A 72 8.41 8.25 -15.36
CA PHE A 72 9.53 8.10 -14.43
C PHE A 72 10.80 7.64 -15.17
N GLU A 73 10.70 6.62 -16.01
CA GLU A 73 11.83 6.15 -16.82
C GLU A 73 12.35 7.22 -17.78
N ALA A 74 11.46 8.00 -18.40
CA ALA A 74 11.85 9.14 -19.22
C ALA A 74 12.64 10.17 -18.40
N SER A 75 12.20 10.48 -17.19
CA SER A 75 12.89 11.42 -16.30
C SER A 75 14.26 10.92 -15.83
N LEU A 76 14.41 9.61 -15.58
CA LEU A 76 15.71 8.99 -15.25
C LEU A 76 16.69 9.02 -16.43
N ARG A 77 16.19 8.84 -17.66
CA ARG A 77 17.02 8.93 -18.87
C ARG A 77 17.50 10.36 -19.09
N GLU A 78 16.63 11.35 -18.88
CA GLU A 78 16.97 12.77 -18.97
C GLU A 78 17.99 13.18 -17.91
N SER A 79 17.89 12.64 -16.68
CA SER A 79 18.85 12.92 -15.61
C SER A 79 20.20 12.17 -15.76
N GLY A 80 20.30 11.26 -16.73
CA GLY A 80 21.49 10.41 -16.92
C GLY A 80 21.69 9.34 -15.85
N GLU A 81 20.65 9.04 -15.07
CA GLU A 81 20.69 8.06 -13.97
C GLU A 81 19.99 6.74 -14.32
N TYR A 82 19.53 6.61 -15.57
CA TYR A 82 18.93 5.40 -16.09
C TYR A 82 19.97 4.28 -16.18
N GLU A 83 19.73 3.21 -15.43
CA GLU A 83 20.50 1.98 -15.50
C GLU A 83 19.59 0.90 -16.10
N PRO A 84 19.99 0.24 -17.21
CA PRO A 84 19.19 -0.80 -17.82
C PRO A 84 18.96 -1.94 -16.83
N ASP A 85 17.69 -2.30 -16.64
CA ASP A 85 17.30 -3.44 -15.81
C ASP A 85 17.95 -4.72 -16.34
N SER A 86 18.89 -5.29 -15.59
CA SER A 86 19.40 -6.65 -15.84
C SER A 86 18.24 -7.65 -15.83
N GLU A 87 18.18 -8.58 -16.79
CA GLU A 87 17.04 -9.49 -17.04
C GLU A 87 16.56 -10.36 -15.85
N ASP A 88 17.26 -10.35 -14.72
CA ASP A 88 17.03 -11.09 -13.47
C ASP A 88 15.90 -10.50 -12.56
N TRP A 89 15.29 -9.40 -12.99
CA TRP A 89 14.37 -8.63 -12.13
C TRP A 89 12.96 -9.20 -11.99
N ALA A 90 12.46 -9.94 -12.98
CA ALA A 90 11.15 -10.60 -12.87
C ALA A 90 11.16 -11.62 -11.72
N GLU A 91 12.26 -12.35 -11.58
CA GLU A 91 12.46 -13.36 -10.54
C GLU A 91 12.65 -12.72 -9.16
N PHE A 92 13.45 -11.65 -9.07
CA PHE A 92 13.59 -10.88 -7.82
C PHE A 92 12.25 -10.26 -7.36
N ALA A 93 11.49 -9.66 -8.28
CA ALA A 93 10.18 -9.09 -7.98
C ALA A 93 9.17 -10.16 -7.55
N GLU A 94 9.18 -11.33 -8.17
CA GLU A 94 8.35 -12.47 -7.77
C GLU A 94 8.73 -12.96 -6.36
N ASN A 95 10.03 -13.07 -6.05
CA ASN A 95 10.50 -13.45 -4.73
C ASN A 95 10.14 -12.43 -3.65
N VAL A 96 10.27 -11.12 -3.92
CA VAL A 96 9.84 -10.07 -2.98
C VAL A 96 8.32 -10.08 -2.79
N ARG A 97 7.53 -10.30 -3.85
CA ARG A 97 6.06 -10.46 -3.78
C ARG A 97 5.67 -11.67 -2.94
N ARG A 98 6.35 -12.80 -3.15
CA ARG A 98 6.14 -14.05 -2.40
C ARG A 98 6.50 -13.89 -0.92
N ASN A 99 7.49 -13.05 -0.60
CA ASN A 99 7.95 -12.79 0.75
C ASN A 99 7.23 -11.62 1.45
N ARG A 100 6.52 -10.75 0.71
CA ARG A 100 5.61 -9.71 1.23
C ARG A 100 4.24 -10.31 1.65
N GLY A 101 4.26 -11.37 2.43
CA GLY A 101 3.07 -11.98 3.03
C GLY A 101 2.44 -11.14 4.14
N GLY A 102 2.04 -9.90 3.88
CA GLY A 102 1.61 -8.99 4.94
C GLY A 102 0.78 -7.78 4.54
N THR A 103 -0.15 -7.92 3.58
CA THR A 103 -1.29 -6.98 3.43
C THR A 103 -2.38 -7.61 2.54
N ALA A 104 -2.70 -8.88 2.78
CA ALA A 104 -4.08 -9.29 2.55
C ALA A 104 -4.89 -8.72 3.73
N PHE A 105 -6.15 -8.40 3.54
CA PHE A 105 -7.11 -8.26 4.63
C PHE A 105 -7.10 -9.57 5.46
N ILE A 106 -6.17 -9.70 6.41
CA ILE A 106 -6.15 -10.83 7.34
C ILE A 106 -7.18 -10.45 8.39
N ILE A 107 -8.30 -11.17 8.42
CA ILE A 107 -9.16 -11.24 9.60
C ILE A 107 -8.24 -11.62 10.76
N ASP A 108 -7.88 -10.63 11.56
CA ASP A 108 -6.97 -10.77 12.69
C ASP A 108 -7.56 -11.85 13.62
N PRO A 109 -6.86 -12.94 13.96
CA PRO A 109 -7.41 -14.02 14.80
C PRO A 109 -7.92 -13.52 16.17
N ARG A 110 -7.53 -12.30 16.58
CA ARG A 110 -8.07 -11.57 17.73
C ARG A 110 -9.56 -11.23 17.60
N TRP A 111 -10.03 -10.99 16.38
CA TRP A 111 -11.44 -10.70 16.09
C TRP A 111 -12.32 -11.94 16.14
N MET A 112 -11.74 -13.14 16.05
CA MET A 112 -12.48 -14.39 16.21
C MET A 112 -13.08 -14.51 17.62
N GLY A 113 -12.39 -13.99 18.63
CA GLY A 113 -12.92 -13.90 19.99
C GLY A 113 -14.09 -12.92 20.12
N ILE A 114 -13.98 -11.74 19.48
CA ILE A 114 -15.04 -10.73 19.46
C ILE A 114 -16.28 -11.25 18.71
N ALA A 115 -16.08 -11.90 17.57
CA ALA A 115 -17.15 -12.52 16.80
C ALA A 115 -17.85 -13.63 17.60
N MET A 116 -17.09 -14.50 18.29
CA MET A 116 -17.68 -15.51 19.19
C MET A 116 -18.47 -14.87 20.34
N MET A 117 -17.96 -13.79 20.93
CA MET A 117 -18.65 -13.07 22.01
C MET A 117 -19.98 -12.49 21.52
N VAL A 118 -19.99 -11.84 20.35
CA VAL A 118 -21.20 -11.26 19.76
C VAL A 118 -22.21 -12.34 19.38
N ILE A 119 -21.79 -13.44 18.75
CA ILE A 119 -22.68 -14.57 18.42
C ILE A 119 -23.31 -15.14 19.69
N THR A 120 -22.50 -15.33 20.75
CA THR A 120 -22.99 -15.84 22.04
C THR A 120 -24.06 -14.93 22.63
N LEU A 121 -23.82 -13.61 22.64
CA LEU A 121 -24.78 -12.62 23.14
C LEU A 121 -26.09 -12.60 22.33
N VAL A 122 -26.00 -12.75 21.01
CA VAL A 122 -27.19 -12.82 20.12
C VAL A 122 -28.00 -14.08 20.40
N VAL A 123 -27.35 -15.24 20.55
CA VAL A 123 -28.04 -16.51 20.85
C VAL A 123 -28.70 -16.47 22.22
N LEU A 124 -28.02 -15.95 23.24
CA LEU A 124 -28.59 -15.79 24.57
C LEU A 124 -29.78 -14.81 24.58
N GLY A 125 -29.64 -13.67 23.92
CA GLY A 125 -30.72 -12.69 23.77
C GLY A 125 -31.94 -13.28 23.06
N TRP A 126 -31.73 -14.03 21.98
CA TRP A 126 -32.79 -14.73 21.27
C TRP A 126 -33.47 -15.79 22.13
N SER A 127 -32.70 -16.58 22.88
CA SER A 127 -33.21 -17.61 23.79
C SER A 127 -34.07 -17.02 24.92
N VAL A 128 -33.61 -15.94 25.55
CA VAL A 128 -34.35 -15.23 26.60
C VAL A 128 -35.62 -14.59 26.03
N TRP A 129 -35.53 -13.91 24.89
CA TRP A 129 -36.70 -13.34 24.21
C TRP A 129 -37.72 -14.43 23.89
N LYS A 130 -37.28 -15.55 23.31
CA LYS A 130 -38.16 -16.68 23.00
C LYS A 130 -38.80 -17.28 24.25
N PHE A 131 -38.06 -17.44 25.35
CA PHE A 131 -38.57 -18.00 26.61
C PHE A 131 -39.56 -17.07 27.31
N VAL A 132 -39.27 -15.78 27.38
CA VAL A 132 -40.14 -14.77 28.04
C VAL A 132 -41.39 -14.47 27.20
N LEU A 133 -41.26 -14.42 25.88
CA LEU A 133 -42.39 -14.13 24.99
C LEU A 133 -43.29 -15.36 24.75
N HIS A 134 -42.74 -16.58 24.70
CA HIS A 134 -43.54 -17.81 24.54
C HIS A 134 -44.00 -18.44 25.86
N GLY A 135 -43.34 -18.16 26.98
CA GLY A 135 -43.80 -18.61 28.31
C GLY A 135 -45.04 -17.89 28.82
N ARG A 136 -45.51 -16.85 28.11
CA ARG A 136 -46.69 -16.06 28.46
C ARG A 136 -47.94 -16.38 27.61
N LEU A 137 -47.86 -17.40 26.75
CA LEU A 137 -48.93 -17.85 25.85
C LEU A 137 -49.37 -19.32 26.09
N LEU A 138 -48.88 -19.93 27.17
CA LEU A 138 -49.40 -21.18 27.75
C LEU A 138 -49.85 -20.88 29.18
#